data_AF-A0A1U9P8V7-F1
#
_entry.id   AF-A0A1U9P8V7-F1
#
_cell.length_a   1.000
_cell.length_b   1.000
_cell.length_c   1.000
_cell.angle_alpha   90.00
_cell.angle_beta   90.00
_cell.angle_gamma   90.00
#
_symmetry.space_group_name_H-M   'P 1'
#
loop_
_entity.id
_entity.type
_entity.pdbx_description
1 polymer ?
#
loop_
_entity_poly.entity_id
_entity_poly.type
_entity_poly.pdbx_seq_one_letter_code
_entity_poly.pdbx_strand_id
1 'polypeptide(L)'
;MREESAGGGHVRRLRRGPEGWWWDANHETRRDLLPVPFPHPDSYAAEDDEQWARQPQSADFADDLAYAEAWARWDDEGEEREDRKTAGAVVLQENGCGFRTLLVITGPLADTVWWDGRATCDRIVPLSFDHPGGAPPLTFREWRERGLTDPSHLLGPDWGRPAPR
;
A
#
# COMPACT_ATOMS: atom_id res chain seq x y z
N MET A 1 29.39 -19.09 9.87
CA MET A 1 28.75 -18.44 8.72
C MET A 1 27.56 -17.70 9.26
N ARG A 2 27.69 -16.38 9.45
CA ARG A 2 26.62 -15.53 9.99
C ARG A 2 25.87 -15.02 8.76
N GLU A 3 24.65 -15.49 8.56
CA GLU A 3 23.71 -14.89 7.62
C GLU A 3 23.20 -13.61 8.28
N GLU A 4 23.79 -12.48 7.90
CA GLU A 4 23.16 -11.18 8.09
C GLU A 4 22.16 -11.01 6.94
N SER A 5 20.89 -11.31 7.19
CA SER A 5 19.80 -10.88 6.31
C SER A 5 19.74 -9.35 6.37
N ALA A 6 20.47 -8.70 5.46
CA ALA A 6 20.40 -7.26 5.26
C ALA A 6 19.02 -6.90 4.69
N GLY A 7 18.08 -6.56 5.58
CA GLY A 7 16.75 -6.04 5.28
C GLY A 7 16.74 -4.64 4.66
N GLY A 8 17.64 -4.37 3.72
CA GLY A 8 17.61 -3.14 2.92
C GLY A 8 17.01 -3.45 1.55
N GLY A 9 15.69 -3.30 1.39
CA GLY A 9 15.06 -3.46 0.09
C GLY A 9 15.70 -2.53 -0.95
N HIS A 10 15.95 -3.01 -2.17
CA HIS A 10 16.53 -2.17 -3.21
C HIS A 10 15.49 -1.20 -3.79
N VAL A 11 15.89 0.07 -3.93
CA VAL A 11 15.04 1.08 -4.57
C VAL A 11 14.80 0.71 -6.04
N ARG A 12 13.53 0.72 -6.47
CA ARG A 12 13.12 0.40 -7.83
C ARG A 12 13.68 1.41 -8.82
N ARG A 13 14.28 0.90 -9.89
CA ARG A 13 14.97 1.70 -10.90
C ARG A 13 13.98 2.18 -11.96
N LEU A 14 14.09 3.45 -12.33
CA LEU A 14 13.40 4.01 -13.50
C LEU A 14 14.15 3.59 -14.79
N ARG A 15 13.42 3.07 -15.77
CA ARG A 15 13.95 2.62 -17.07
C ARG A 15 13.13 3.17 -18.22
N ARG A 16 13.77 3.33 -19.38
CA ARG A 16 13.12 3.69 -20.63
C ARG A 16 12.85 2.43 -21.45
N GLY A 17 11.57 2.14 -21.70
CA GLY A 17 11.09 1.07 -22.57
C GLY A 17 10.36 1.62 -23.81
N PRO A 18 9.73 0.74 -24.60
CA PRO A 18 8.98 1.11 -25.81
C PRO A 18 7.86 2.13 -25.54
N GLU A 19 7.22 2.02 -24.38
CA GLU A 19 6.12 2.90 -23.94
C GLU A 19 6.59 4.09 -23.09
N GLY A 20 7.87 4.47 -23.19
CA GLY A 20 8.45 5.58 -22.44
C GLY A 20 9.10 5.15 -21.12
N TRP A 21 9.06 6.02 -20.11
CA TRP A 21 9.71 5.77 -18.82
C TRP A 21 8.80 4.96 -17.88
N TRP A 22 9.35 3.97 -17.19
CA TRP A 22 8.64 3.14 -16.22
C TRP A 22 9.54 2.63 -15.10
N TRP A 23 8.98 2.36 -13.92
CA TRP A 23 9.71 1.78 -12.79
C TRP A 23 9.69 0.26 -12.86
N ASP A 24 10.87 -0.34 -12.70
CA ASP A 24 11.01 -1.79 -12.65
C ASP A 24 10.12 -2.41 -11.57
N ALA A 25 9.60 -3.61 -11.86
CA ALA A 25 8.74 -4.40 -10.97
C ALA A 25 7.42 -3.74 -10.54
N ASN A 26 7.03 -2.62 -11.17
CA ASN A 26 5.66 -2.12 -11.08
C ASN A 26 4.82 -2.73 -12.22
N HIS A 27 3.67 -3.31 -11.88
CA HIS A 27 2.77 -3.99 -12.81
C HIS A 27 1.92 -3.01 -13.64
N GLU A 28 1.33 -3.51 -14.72
CA GLU A 28 0.52 -2.75 -15.69
C GLU A 28 -0.70 -2.09 -15.05
N THR A 29 -1.43 -2.78 -14.17
CA THR A 29 -2.58 -2.19 -13.45
C THR A 29 -2.20 -0.92 -12.69
N ARG A 30 -1.00 -0.87 -12.11
CA ARG A 30 -0.49 0.33 -11.41
C ARG A 30 -0.12 1.46 -12.39
N ARG A 31 0.30 1.12 -13.61
CA ARG A 31 0.51 2.11 -14.69
C ARG A 31 -0.82 2.76 -15.07
N ASP A 32 -1.87 1.97 -15.22
CA ASP A 32 -3.20 2.46 -15.59
C ASP A 32 -3.83 3.32 -14.49
N LEU A 33 -3.56 3.00 -13.22
CA LEU A 33 -4.03 3.76 -12.07
C LEU A 33 -3.15 4.96 -11.71
N LEU A 34 -1.99 5.15 -12.35
CA LEU A 34 -1.08 6.27 -12.04
C LEU A 34 -1.70 7.66 -12.27
N PRO A 35 -2.56 7.90 -13.28
CA PRO A 35 -3.23 9.20 -13.45
C PRO A 35 -4.34 9.49 -12.43
N VAL A 36 -4.77 8.48 -11.64
CA VAL A 36 -5.79 8.65 -10.61
C VAL A 36 -5.12 9.17 -9.33
N PRO A 37 -5.70 10.17 -8.63
CA PRO A 37 -5.12 10.67 -7.38
C PRO A 37 -4.99 9.57 -6.32
N PHE A 38 -3.87 9.58 -5.59
CA PHE A 38 -3.70 8.68 -4.45
C PHE A 38 -4.72 9.00 -3.35
N PRO A 39 -5.55 8.03 -2.94
CA PRO A 39 -6.57 8.24 -1.92
C PRO A 39 -5.91 8.29 -0.53
N HIS A 40 -6.40 9.18 0.32
CA HIS A 40 -5.98 9.17 1.73
C HIS A 40 -6.58 7.93 2.42
N PRO A 41 -5.86 7.22 3.30
CA PRO A 41 -6.39 6.01 3.95
C PRO A 41 -7.75 6.19 4.65
N ASP A 42 -7.96 7.33 5.31
CA ASP A 42 -9.24 7.64 5.94
C ASP A 42 -10.42 7.74 4.96
N SER A 43 -10.18 7.93 3.65
CA SER A 43 -11.24 8.12 2.67
C SER A 43 -11.95 6.83 2.28
N TYR A 44 -11.32 5.67 2.48
CA TYR A 44 -11.89 4.36 2.11
C TYR A 44 -12.15 3.46 3.32
N ALA A 45 -11.88 3.91 4.55
CA ALA A 45 -12.07 3.10 5.75
C ALA A 45 -13.52 2.60 5.93
N ALA A 46 -14.51 3.45 5.66
CA ALA A 46 -15.92 3.05 5.75
C ALA A 46 -16.32 2.05 4.64
N GLU A 47 -15.79 2.24 3.42
CA GLU A 47 -16.05 1.34 2.30
C GLU A 47 -15.42 -0.04 2.54
N ASP A 48 -14.25 -0.09 3.19
CA ASP A 48 -13.62 -1.34 3.63
C ASP A 48 -14.50 -2.08 4.64
N ASP A 49 -14.97 -1.38 5.68
CA ASP A 49 -15.88 -1.95 6.68
C ASP A 49 -17.15 -2.51 6.03
N GLU A 50 -17.72 -1.80 5.05
CA GLU A 50 -18.88 -2.26 4.28
C GLU A 50 -18.59 -3.46 3.38
N GLN A 51 -17.41 -3.54 2.75
CA GLN A 51 -16.99 -4.70 1.96
C GLN A 51 -16.84 -5.93 2.87
N TRP A 52 -16.17 -5.79 4.01
CA TRP A 52 -15.99 -6.86 4.99
C TRP A 52 -17.32 -7.35 5.57
N ALA A 53 -18.25 -6.43 5.87
CA ALA A 53 -19.58 -6.79 6.35
C ALA A 53 -20.40 -7.62 5.34
N ARG A 54 -20.09 -7.50 4.03
CA ARG A 54 -20.72 -8.28 2.96
C ARG A 54 -20.00 -9.60 2.66
N GLN A 55 -18.97 -9.98 3.42
CA GLN A 55 -18.24 -11.22 3.19
C GLN A 55 -19.20 -12.42 3.27
N PRO A 56 -19.31 -13.25 2.21
CA PRO A 56 -20.13 -14.45 2.22
C PRO A 56 -19.74 -15.36 3.37
N GLN A 57 -20.71 -15.81 4.16
CA GLN A 57 -20.50 -16.82 5.19
C GLN A 57 -21.03 -18.16 4.68
N SER A 58 -20.28 -19.25 4.86
CA SER A 58 -20.69 -20.57 4.37
C SER A 58 -22.05 -21.02 4.92
N ALA A 59 -22.41 -20.58 6.13
CA ALA A 59 -23.70 -20.87 6.76
C ALA A 59 -24.92 -20.27 6.04
N ASP A 60 -24.72 -19.26 5.18
CA ASP A 60 -25.80 -18.59 4.44
C ASP A 60 -26.19 -19.32 3.14
N PHE A 61 -25.47 -20.39 2.79
CA PHE A 61 -25.63 -21.10 1.51
C PHE A 61 -26.06 -22.55 1.72
N ALA A 62 -26.88 -23.03 0.79
CA ALA A 62 -27.41 -24.40 0.82
C ALA A 62 -26.38 -25.45 0.37
N ASP A 63 -25.38 -25.06 -0.41
CA ASP A 63 -24.31 -25.91 -0.92
C ASP A 63 -23.01 -25.14 -1.14
N ASP A 64 -21.91 -25.91 -1.18
CA ASP A 64 -20.55 -25.37 -1.28
C ASP A 64 -20.26 -24.67 -2.61
N LEU A 65 -20.95 -25.05 -3.70
CA LEU A 65 -20.73 -24.44 -5.01
C LEU A 65 -21.30 -23.02 -5.03
N ALA A 66 -22.52 -22.84 -4.52
CA ALA A 66 -23.14 -21.53 -4.38
C ALA A 66 -22.33 -20.60 -3.46
N TYR A 67 -21.76 -21.14 -2.38
CA TYR A 67 -20.84 -20.40 -1.51
C TYR A 67 -19.56 -19.99 -2.25
N ALA A 68 -18.93 -20.92 -2.98
CA ALA A 68 -17.69 -20.66 -3.71
C ALA A 68 -17.88 -19.58 -4.79
N GLU A 69 -18.99 -19.60 -5.52
CA GLU A 69 -19.32 -18.57 -6.52
C GLU A 69 -19.55 -17.19 -5.88
N ALA A 70 -20.26 -17.14 -4.74
CA ALA A 70 -20.48 -15.90 -4.02
C ALA A 70 -19.17 -15.34 -3.44
N TRP A 71 -18.31 -16.21 -2.92
CA TRP A 71 -16.98 -15.86 -2.41
C TRP A 71 -16.09 -15.30 -3.52
N ALA A 72 -16.01 -15.96 -4.67
CA ALA A 72 -15.20 -15.51 -5.80
C ALA A 72 -15.62 -14.12 -6.30
N ARG A 73 -16.92 -13.86 -6.42
CA ARG A 73 -17.41 -12.51 -6.80
C ARG A 73 -17.05 -11.46 -5.75
N TRP A 74 -17.16 -11.79 -4.46
CA TRP A 74 -16.80 -10.87 -3.38
C TRP A 74 -15.30 -10.56 -3.39
N ASP A 75 -14.46 -11.57 -3.68
CA ASP A 75 -13.00 -11.45 -3.76
C ASP A 75 -12.59 -10.59 -4.98
N ASP A 76 -13.16 -10.86 -6.17
CA ASP A 76 -12.93 -10.06 -7.38
C ASP A 76 -13.29 -8.57 -7.17
N GLU A 77 -14.43 -8.30 -6.51
CA GLU A 77 -14.82 -6.93 -6.12
C GLU A 77 -13.83 -6.29 -5.13
N GLY A 78 -13.25 -7.11 -4.25
CA GLY A 78 -12.25 -6.70 -3.28
C GLY A 78 -10.91 -6.35 -3.95
N GLU A 79 -10.42 -7.19 -4.86
CA GLU A 79 -9.15 -6.98 -5.57
C GLU A 79 -9.12 -5.63 -6.30
N GLU A 80 -10.19 -5.27 -7.02
CA GLU A 80 -10.24 -4.00 -7.73
C GLU A 80 -10.18 -2.79 -6.77
N ARG A 81 -10.79 -2.91 -5.58
CA ARG A 81 -10.72 -1.87 -4.54
C ARG A 81 -9.32 -1.81 -3.93
N GLU A 82 -8.70 -2.95 -3.65
CA GLU A 82 -7.34 -3.01 -3.13
C GLU A 82 -6.34 -2.36 -4.08
N ASP A 83 -6.48 -2.53 -5.39
CA ASP A 83 -5.62 -1.85 -6.35
C ASP A 83 -5.80 -0.33 -6.31
N ARG A 84 -7.05 0.15 -6.22
CA ARG A 84 -7.37 1.58 -6.11
C ARG A 84 -6.78 2.25 -4.86
N LYS A 85 -6.56 1.53 -3.76
CA LYS A 85 -5.89 2.07 -2.56
C LYS A 85 -4.46 2.53 -2.82
N THR A 86 -3.82 2.03 -3.89
CA THR A 86 -2.46 2.45 -4.31
C THR A 86 -2.44 3.25 -5.61
N ALA A 87 -3.61 3.70 -6.08
CA ALA A 87 -3.71 4.57 -7.25
C ALA A 87 -2.81 5.80 -7.11
N GLY A 88 -2.30 6.33 -8.22
CA GLY A 88 -1.45 7.52 -8.18
C GLY A 88 -0.09 7.33 -7.49
N ALA A 89 0.29 6.12 -7.07
CA ALA A 89 1.56 5.82 -6.45
C ALA A 89 2.35 4.75 -7.21
N VAL A 90 3.68 4.79 -7.03
CA VAL A 90 4.62 3.77 -7.51
C VAL A 90 5.31 3.09 -6.34
N VAL A 91 5.68 1.83 -6.50
CA VAL A 91 6.51 1.12 -5.53
C VAL A 91 7.95 1.61 -5.65
N LEU A 92 8.43 2.29 -4.62
CA LEU A 92 9.84 2.66 -4.48
C LEU A 92 10.69 1.48 -4.02
N GLN A 93 10.17 0.61 -3.16
CA GLN A 93 10.93 -0.44 -2.51
C GLN A 93 9.99 -1.59 -2.15
N GLU A 94 10.44 -2.82 -2.39
CA GLU A 94 9.81 -4.00 -1.76
C GLU A 94 10.57 -4.33 -0.48
N ASN A 95 9.83 -4.64 0.57
CA ASN A 95 10.37 -4.89 1.91
C ASN A 95 10.16 -6.34 2.35
N GLY A 96 9.74 -7.22 1.43
CA GLY A 96 9.41 -8.62 1.70
C GLY A 96 7.99 -8.80 2.23
N CYS A 97 7.48 -10.03 2.24
CA CYS A 97 6.16 -10.39 2.79
C CYS A 97 4.98 -9.56 2.27
N GLY A 98 5.07 -9.01 1.05
CA GLY A 98 4.03 -8.16 0.46
C GLY A 98 4.07 -6.69 0.91
N PHE A 99 5.02 -6.31 1.77
CA PHE A 99 5.19 -4.94 2.23
C PHE A 99 5.95 -4.07 1.24
N ARG A 100 5.50 -2.83 1.08
CA ARG A 100 6.03 -1.92 0.06
C ARG A 100 6.20 -0.52 0.58
N THR A 101 7.23 0.16 0.11
CA THR A 101 7.36 1.62 0.26
C THR A 101 6.84 2.25 -1.02
N LEU A 102 5.84 3.12 -0.89
CA LEU A 102 5.17 3.79 -1.99
C LEU A 102 5.64 5.24 -2.11
N LEU A 103 5.78 5.74 -3.33
CA LEU A 103 5.88 7.16 -3.64
C LEU A 103 4.62 7.60 -4.35
N VAL A 104 3.96 8.62 -3.81
CA VAL A 104 2.81 9.24 -4.46
C VAL A 104 3.28 10.19 -5.54
N ILE A 105 2.76 10.00 -6.75
CA ILE A 105 3.05 10.79 -7.95
C ILE A 105 1.89 11.73 -8.28
N THR A 106 0.65 11.27 -8.10
CA THR A 106 -0.54 11.98 -8.58
C THR A 106 -1.49 12.32 -7.44
N GLY A 107 -1.99 13.56 -7.44
CA GLY A 107 -2.98 14.05 -6.48
C GLY A 107 -2.41 14.97 -5.39
N PRO A 108 -3.23 15.32 -4.38
CA PRO A 108 -2.85 16.28 -3.33
C PRO A 108 -1.69 15.83 -2.45
N LEU A 109 -1.44 14.52 -2.38
CA LEU A 109 -0.39 13.90 -1.58
C LEU A 109 0.89 13.65 -2.42
N ALA A 110 1.01 14.20 -3.63
CA ALA A 110 2.20 14.02 -4.47
C ALA A 110 3.51 14.40 -3.75
N ASP A 111 4.59 13.71 -4.11
CA ASP A 111 5.94 13.79 -3.50
C ASP A 111 6.06 13.17 -2.10
N THR A 112 5.00 12.57 -1.54
CA THR A 112 5.05 11.92 -0.22
C THR A 112 5.32 10.41 -0.29
N VAL A 113 5.91 9.88 0.79
CA VAL A 113 6.29 8.47 0.93
C VAL A 113 5.44 7.76 1.98
N TRP A 114 4.97 6.56 1.64
CA TRP A 114 4.04 5.78 2.44
C TRP A 114 4.51 4.33 2.58
N TRP A 115 4.07 3.69 3.65
CA TRP A 115 4.22 2.26 3.90
C TRP A 115 2.92 1.53 3.57
N ASP A 116 2.99 0.62 2.61
CA ASP A 116 1.93 -0.36 2.35
C ASP A 116 2.12 -1.55 3.28
N GLY A 117 1.40 -1.51 4.41
CA GLY A 117 1.38 -2.53 5.46
C GLY A 117 0.22 -3.52 5.33
N ARG A 118 -0.55 -3.46 4.23
CA ARG A 118 -1.81 -4.20 4.11
C ARG A 118 -1.66 -5.71 4.22
N ALA A 119 -0.48 -6.27 3.95
CA ALA A 119 -0.22 -7.70 4.14
C ALA A 119 -0.39 -8.20 5.59
N THR A 120 -0.37 -7.32 6.59
CA THR A 120 -0.54 -7.72 8.00
C THR A 120 -1.41 -6.80 8.86
N CYS A 121 -1.56 -5.53 8.51
CA CYS A 121 -2.38 -4.59 9.29
C CYS A 121 -3.53 -3.95 8.49
N ASP A 122 -3.74 -4.38 7.25
CA ASP A 122 -4.76 -3.86 6.34
C ASP A 122 -4.71 -2.33 6.15
N ARG A 123 -3.54 -1.72 6.37
CA ARG A 123 -3.37 -0.26 6.29
C ARG A 123 -2.20 0.17 5.41
N ILE A 124 -2.42 1.30 4.76
CA ILE A 124 -1.36 2.12 4.20
C ILE A 124 -1.17 3.29 5.17
N VAL A 125 0.05 3.51 5.63
CA VAL A 125 0.35 4.53 6.64
C VAL A 125 1.47 5.43 6.14
N PRO A 126 1.47 6.73 6.49
CA PRO A 126 2.52 7.62 6.03
C PRO A 126 3.83 7.25 6.72
N LEU A 127 4.94 7.26 5.97
CA LEU A 127 6.25 7.25 6.60
C LEU A 127 6.51 8.66 7.11
N SER A 128 6.65 8.85 8.41
CA SER A 128 6.98 10.15 9.00
C SER A 128 7.90 9.99 10.22
N PHE A 129 8.47 11.09 10.71
CA PHE A 129 9.32 11.04 11.91
C PHE A 129 8.54 10.80 13.20
N ASP A 130 7.23 11.08 13.19
CA ASP A 130 6.33 10.93 14.31
C ASP A 130 4.90 10.75 13.80
N HIS A 131 4.63 9.60 13.18
CA HIS A 131 3.29 9.30 12.69
C HIS A 131 2.24 9.32 13.80
N PRO A 132 2.48 8.72 14.98
CA PRO A 132 1.53 8.77 16.10
C PRO A 132 1.23 10.19 16.58
N GLY A 133 2.21 11.11 16.51
CA GLY A 133 2.04 12.52 16.83
C GLY A 133 1.48 13.38 15.69
N GLY A 134 1.11 12.77 14.56
CA GLY A 134 0.51 13.47 13.41
C GLY A 134 1.51 14.23 12.54
N ALA A 135 2.81 13.88 12.61
CA ALA A 135 3.79 14.46 11.70
C ALA A 135 3.45 14.15 10.25
N PRO A 136 3.67 15.11 9.33
CA PRO A 136 3.37 14.92 7.92
C PRO A 136 4.21 13.78 7.33
N PRO A 137 3.73 13.13 6.26
CA PRO A 137 4.52 12.16 5.52
C PRO A 137 5.84 12.78 5.03
N LEU A 138 6.91 11.97 4.99
CA LEU A 138 8.18 12.36 4.40
C LEU A 138 8.03 12.62 2.91
N THR A 139 8.78 13.60 2.42
CA THR A 139 8.98 13.78 0.99
C THR A 139 9.95 12.73 0.43
N PHE A 140 9.92 12.49 -0.89
CA PHE A 140 10.89 11.60 -1.54
C PHE A 140 12.33 12.05 -1.30
N ARG A 141 12.57 13.37 -1.28
CA ARG A 141 13.89 13.95 -1.00
C ARG A 141 14.37 13.57 0.39
N GLU A 142 13.56 13.80 1.42
CA GLU A 142 13.94 13.52 2.81
C GLU A 142 14.19 12.03 3.04
N TRP A 143 13.33 11.18 2.50
CA TRP A 143 13.50 9.73 2.56
C TRP A 143 14.83 9.28 1.95
N ARG A 144 15.17 9.81 0.76
CA ARG A 144 16.40 9.47 0.04
C ARG A 144 17.66 10.02 0.70
N GLU A 145 17.67 11.29 1.09
CA GLU A 145 18.86 11.95 1.66
C GLU A 145 19.25 11.38 3.02
N ARG A 146 18.28 10.86 3.77
CA ARG A 146 18.50 10.24 5.07
C ARG A 146 18.72 8.73 5.00
N GLY A 147 18.64 8.13 3.81
CA GLY A 147 18.84 6.68 3.63
C GLY A 147 17.81 5.84 4.40
N LEU A 148 16.56 6.30 4.50
CA LEU A 148 15.51 5.71 5.33
C LEU A 148 14.85 4.49 4.66
N THR A 149 15.67 3.55 4.20
CA THR A 149 15.23 2.32 3.54
C THR A 149 14.69 1.28 4.51
N ASP A 150 14.92 1.44 5.81
CA ASP A 150 14.27 0.65 6.84
C ASP A 150 13.04 1.42 7.38
N PRO A 151 11.83 0.98 7.02
CA PRO A 151 10.57 1.62 7.43
C PRO A 151 10.32 1.52 8.94
N SER A 152 10.88 0.51 9.63
CA SER A 152 10.59 0.25 11.04
C SER A 152 10.97 1.42 11.97
N HIS A 153 11.94 2.23 11.54
CA HIS A 153 12.38 3.42 12.27
C HIS A 153 11.42 4.61 12.18
N LEU A 154 10.39 4.54 11.31
CA LEU A 154 9.49 5.66 10.98
C LEU A 154 8.03 5.36 11.33
N LEU A 155 7.69 4.09 11.55
CA LEU A 155 6.31 3.65 11.75
C LEU A 155 5.82 3.79 13.19
N GLY A 156 6.74 4.07 14.13
CA GLY A 156 6.44 4.10 15.57
C GLY A 156 6.06 2.71 16.13
N PRO A 157 5.97 2.57 17.46
CA PRO A 157 5.64 1.29 18.09
C PRO A 157 4.17 0.85 17.85
N ASP A 158 3.26 1.79 17.61
CA ASP A 158 1.81 1.58 17.45
C ASP A 158 1.37 1.69 15.98
N TRP A 159 2.24 1.32 15.03
CA TRP A 159 2.01 1.43 13.59
C TRP A 159 0.61 0.94 13.20
N GLY A 160 -0.22 1.88 12.74
CA GLY A 160 -1.62 1.62 12.41
C GLY A 160 -2.66 2.12 13.41
N ARG A 161 -2.32 2.75 14.55
CA ARG A 161 -3.29 3.50 15.35
C ARG A 161 -3.40 4.95 14.86
N PRO A 162 -4.60 5.48 14.57
CA PRO A 162 -4.76 6.89 14.29
C PRO A 162 -4.34 7.71 15.52
N ALA A 163 -3.71 8.87 15.28
CA ALA A 163 -3.42 9.83 16.34
C ALA A 163 -4.73 10.19 17.08
N PRO A 164 -4.72 10.34 18.42
CA PRO A 164 -5.87 10.89 19.12
C PRO A 164 -6.12 12.32 18.58
N ARG A 165 -7.37 12.57 18.15
CA ARG A 165 -7.83 13.89 17.70
C ARG A 165 -7.86 14.90 18.84
#